data_AF-A0A183U836-F1
#
_entry.id   AF-A0A183U836-F1
#
_cell.length_a   1.000
_cell.length_b   1.000
_cell.length_c   1.000
_cell.angle_alpha   90.00
_cell.angle_beta   90.00
_cell.angle_gamma   90.00
#
_symmetry.space_group_name_H-M   'P 1'
#
loop_
_entity.id
_entity.type
_entity.pdbx_description
1 polymer ?
#
loop_
_entity_poly.entity_id
_entity_poly.type
_entity_poly.pdbx_seq_one_letter_code
_entity_poly.pdbx_strand_id
1 'polypeptide(L)'
;MGEREEEVWEEVERREILIDNHEVSSLNLAFLRKTIGVVSQEPVLFNTTIKENIEMGNENVTDGELYAACRLANAVNFINQLPNVC
;
A
#
# COMPACT_ATOMS: atom_id res chain seq x y z
N MET A 1 57.35 -4.80 8.46
CA MET A 1 56.61 -6.03 8.16
C MET A 1 55.15 -5.68 8.43
N GLY A 2 54.43 -5.25 7.40
CA GLY A 2 53.04 -4.82 7.53
C GLY A 2 52.16 -6.05 7.43
N GLU A 3 51.43 -6.36 8.48
CA GLU A 3 50.38 -7.37 8.46
C GLU A 3 49.25 -6.81 7.60
N ARG A 4 48.99 -7.47 6.46
CA ARG A 4 47.83 -7.17 5.64
C ARG A 4 46.64 -7.80 6.33
N GLU A 5 45.74 -6.97 6.87
CA GLU A 5 44.43 -7.39 7.34
C GLU A 5 43.68 -8.02 6.16
N GLU A 6 43.35 -9.32 6.27
CA GLU A 6 42.49 -9.99 5.31
C GLU A 6 41.05 -9.54 5.57
N GLU A 7 40.46 -8.80 4.62
CA GLU A 7 39.04 -8.45 4.64
C GLU A 7 38.18 -9.72 4.57
N VAL A 8 37.52 -10.04 5.68
CA VAL A 8 36.53 -11.11 5.77
C VAL A 8 35.21 -10.56 5.23
N TRP A 9 34.82 -10.98 4.03
CA TRP A 9 33.49 -10.70 3.49
C TRP A 9 32.47 -11.66 4.11
N GLU A 10 31.45 -11.13 4.79
CA GLU A 10 30.35 -11.94 5.30
C GLU A 10 29.47 -12.46 4.15
N GLU A 11 29.09 -13.72 4.24
CA GLU A 11 28.20 -14.37 3.27
C GLU A 11 26.77 -13.86 3.45
N VAL A 12 26.15 -13.34 2.38
CA VAL A 12 24.80 -12.78 2.45
C VAL A 12 23.78 -13.91 2.57
N GLU A 13 23.08 -13.98 3.71
CA GLU A 13 21.97 -14.94 3.89
C GLU A 13 20.85 -14.67 2.87
N ARG A 14 20.58 -15.67 2.01
CA ARG A 14 19.44 -15.62 1.09
C ARG A 14 18.17 -16.01 1.85
N ARG A 15 17.26 -15.04 2.03
CA ARG A 15 15.95 -15.26 2.66
C ARG A 15 14.84 -15.21 1.60
N GLU A 16 13.84 -16.06 1.75
CA GLU A 16 12.65 -16.08 0.90
C GLU A 16 11.45 -15.46 1.63
N ILE A 17 10.56 -14.81 0.88
CA ILE A 17 9.31 -14.27 1.38
C ILE A 17 8.20 -15.14 0.81
N LEU A 18 7.37 -15.70 1.69
CA LEU A 18 6.28 -16.60 1.32
C LEU A 18 4.93 -15.97 1.67
N ILE A 19 3.95 -16.13 0.77
CA ILE A 19 2.52 -15.92 1.04
C ILE A 19 1.83 -17.25 0.76
N ASP A 20 1.13 -17.80 1.75
CA ASP A 20 0.46 -19.12 1.66
C ASP A 20 1.39 -20.24 1.14
N ASN A 21 2.65 -20.25 1.61
CA ASN A 21 3.72 -21.17 1.16
C ASN A 21 4.14 -21.02 -0.31
N HIS A 22 3.76 -19.95 -0.98
CA HIS A 22 4.24 -19.59 -2.31
C HIS A 22 5.24 -18.44 -2.23
N GLU A 23 6.39 -18.59 -2.91
CA GLU A 23 7.40 -17.53 -2.98
C GLU A 23 6.83 -16.30 -3.69
N VAL A 24 6.89 -15.13 -3.04
CA VAL A 24 6.32 -13.88 -3.57
C VAL A 24 6.89 -13.52 -4.95
N SER A 25 8.17 -13.81 -5.19
CA SER A 25 8.85 -13.57 -6.46
C SER A 25 8.27 -14.39 -7.63
N SER A 26 7.60 -15.51 -7.32
CA SER A 26 6.97 -16.42 -8.29
C SER A 26 5.51 -16.05 -8.61
N LEU A 27 4.89 -15.15 -7.84
CA LEU A 27 3.49 -14.77 -7.99
C LEU A 27 3.29 -13.73 -9.09
N ASN A 28 2.11 -13.74 -9.72
CA ASN A 28 1.73 -12.71 -10.66
C ASN A 28 1.62 -11.34 -9.96
N LEU A 29 2.43 -10.37 -10.41
CA LEU A 29 2.53 -9.06 -9.77
C LEU A 29 1.22 -8.27 -9.78
N ALA A 30 0.43 -8.36 -10.85
CA ALA A 30 -0.85 -7.65 -10.96
C ALA A 30 -1.90 -8.22 -9.99
N PHE A 31 -1.94 -9.55 -9.87
CA PHE A 31 -2.77 -10.22 -8.88
C PHE A 31 -2.38 -9.81 -7.45
N LEU A 32 -1.09 -9.87 -7.13
CA LEU A 32 -0.60 -9.52 -5.79
C LEU A 32 -0.99 -8.09 -5.39
N ARG A 33 -0.80 -7.13 -6.31
CA ARG A 33 -1.18 -5.71 -6.09
C ARG A 33 -2.68 -5.47 -5.99
N LYS A 34 -3.51 -6.35 -6.57
CA LYS A 34 -4.97 -6.27 -6.44
C LYS A 34 -5.48 -6.85 -5.10
N THR A 35 -4.76 -7.80 -4.54
CA THR A 35 -5.15 -8.50 -3.30
C THR A 35 -4.65 -7.79 -2.04
N ILE A 36 -3.55 -7.03 -2.14
CA ILE A 36 -2.92 -6.36 -0.99
C ILE A 36 -3.11 -4.84 -1.08
N GLY A 37 -3.77 -4.26 -0.08
CA GLY A 37 -3.78 -2.82 0.16
C GLY A 37 -2.55 -2.38 0.95
N VAL A 38 -1.90 -1.30 0.53
CA VAL A 38 -0.71 -0.74 1.19
C VAL A 38 -1.00 0.68 1.66
N VAL A 39 -0.61 1.00 2.89
CA VAL A 39 -0.72 2.35 3.46
C VAL A 39 0.69 2.86 3.75
N SER A 40 1.11 3.89 3.01
CA SER A 40 2.41 4.53 3.18
C SER A 40 2.42 5.48 4.38
N GLN A 41 3.59 5.67 5.00
CA GLN A 41 3.76 6.67 6.08
C GLN A 41 3.48 8.10 5.58
N GLU A 42 3.93 8.41 4.37
CA GLU A 42 3.57 9.62 3.63
C GLU A 42 2.54 9.24 2.54
N PRO A 43 1.24 9.40 2.81
CA PRO A 43 0.21 9.03 1.85
C PRO A 43 0.23 10.00 0.65
N VAL A 44 0.03 9.43 -0.55
CA VAL A 44 -0.05 10.20 -1.79
C VAL A 44 -1.52 10.43 -2.14
N LEU A 45 -1.88 11.69 -2.41
CA LEU A 45 -3.19 12.09 -2.92
C LEU A 45 -3.04 12.74 -4.28
N PHE A 46 -4.00 12.48 -5.16
CA PHE A 46 -4.12 13.11 -6.46
C PHE A 46 -4.87 14.43 -6.31
N ASN A 47 -4.50 15.41 -7.13
CA ASN A 47 -5.16 16.72 -7.18
C ASN A 47 -6.53 16.64 -7.87
N THR A 48 -7.46 15.96 -7.19
CA THR A 48 -8.80 15.61 -7.65
C THR A 48 -9.73 15.56 -6.43
N THR A 49 -11.00 15.19 -6.59
CA THR A 49 -11.94 15.14 -5.46
C THR A 49 -11.59 14.04 -4.46
N ILE A 50 -12.16 14.13 -3.25
CA ILE A 50 -12.04 13.08 -2.22
C ILE A 50 -12.60 11.75 -2.74
N LYS A 51 -13.75 11.80 -3.43
CA LYS A 51 -14.42 10.64 -4.01
C LYS A 51 -13.48 9.90 -4.98
N GLU A 52 -12.90 10.63 -5.93
CA GLU A 52 -11.99 10.05 -6.93
C GLU A 52 -10.69 9.51 -6.30
N ASN A 53 -10.18 10.13 -5.23
CA ASN A 53 -9.04 9.59 -4.47
C ASN A 53 -9.38 8.26 -3.76
N ILE A 54 -10.63 8.06 -3.31
CA ILE A 54 -11.07 6.83 -2.63
C ILE A 54 -11.37 5.72 -3.64
N GLU A 55 -11.96 6.06 -4.78
CA GLU A 55 -12.23 5.13 -5.89
C GLU A 55 -10.95 4.66 -6.58
N MET A 56 -9.82 5.30 -6.27
CA MET A 56 -8.52 4.89 -6.74
C MET A 56 -8.16 3.48 -6.29
N GLY A 57 -8.14 2.55 -7.26
CA GLY A 57 -7.95 1.11 -7.03
C GLY A 57 -9.16 0.27 -7.40
N ASN A 58 -10.34 0.89 -7.50
CA ASN A 58 -11.55 0.29 -8.07
C ASN A 58 -12.54 1.37 -8.56
N GLU A 59 -12.54 1.64 -9.85
CA GLU A 59 -13.42 2.65 -10.48
C GLU A 59 -14.91 2.27 -10.47
N ASN A 60 -15.25 1.02 -10.13
CA ASN A 60 -16.64 0.53 -10.13
C ASN A 60 -17.25 0.49 -8.71
N VAL A 61 -16.70 1.25 -7.76
CA VAL A 61 -17.22 1.33 -6.39
C VAL A 61 -18.57 2.06 -6.41
N THR A 62 -19.58 1.46 -5.78
CA THR A 62 -20.88 2.12 -5.59
C THR A 62 -20.80 3.18 -4.48
N ASP A 63 -21.66 4.20 -4.51
CA ASP A 63 -21.73 5.21 -3.44
C ASP A 63 -21.95 4.58 -2.05
N GLY A 64 -22.67 3.46 -1.98
CA GLY A 64 -22.88 2.72 -0.73
C GLY A 64 -21.61 2.08 -0.18
N GLU A 65 -20.79 1.47 -1.04
CA GLU A 65 -19.49 0.90 -0.69
C GLU A 65 -18.48 1.99 -0.31
N LEU A 66 -18.47 3.10 -1.06
CA LEU A 66 -17.64 4.27 -0.75
C LEU A 66 -17.97 4.81 0.64
N TYR A 67 -19.25 5.02 0.94
CA TYR A 67 -19.67 5.52 2.25
C TYR A 67 -19.38 4.51 3.37
N ALA A 68 -19.48 3.20 3.09
CA ALA A 68 -19.07 2.16 4.03
C ALA A 68 -17.57 2.20 4.31
N ALA A 69 -16.72 2.35 3.29
CA ALA A 69 -15.28 2.50 3.44
C ALA A 69 -14.93 3.74 4.27
N CYS A 70 -15.56 4.88 4.01
CA CYS A 70 -15.39 6.11 4.80
C CYS A 70 -15.76 5.90 6.28
N ARG A 71 -16.81 5.13 6.58
CA ARG A 71 -17.17 4.80 7.97
C ARG A 71 -16.13 3.92 8.65
N LEU A 72 -15.66 2.88 7.96
CA LEU A 72 -14.62 1.98 8.47
C LEU A 72 -13.30 2.72 8.75
N ALA A 73 -12.96 3.69 7.90
CA ALA A 73 -11.80 4.55 8.06
C ALA A 73 -12.02 5.72 9.04
N ASN A 74 -13.21 5.84 9.66
CA ASN A 74 -13.59 6.96 10.51
C ASN A 74 -13.44 8.35 9.84
N ALA A 75 -13.62 8.41 8.52
CA ALA A 75 -13.40 9.62 7.71
C ALA A 75 -14.66 10.47 7.53
N VAL A 76 -15.86 9.92 7.77
CA VAL A 76 -17.14 10.59 7.47
C VAL A 76 -17.25 11.98 8.10
N ASN A 77 -16.96 12.09 9.40
CA ASN A 77 -17.10 13.37 10.12
C ASN A 77 -16.09 14.41 9.62
N PHE A 78 -14.85 13.99 9.36
CA PHE A 78 -13.81 14.86 8.82
C PHE A 78 -14.20 15.39 7.44
N ILE A 79 -14.64 14.51 6.54
CA ILE A 79 -15.03 14.88 5.18
C ILE A 79 -16.18 15.90 5.22
N ASN A 80 -17.21 15.67 6.03
CA ASN A 80 -18.37 16.56 6.16
C ASN A 80 -18.04 17.95 6.74
N GLN A 81 -16.91 18.10 7.42
CA GLN A 81 -16.47 19.37 8.00
C GLN A 81 -15.61 20.20 7.03
N LEU A 82 -15.21 19.64 5.89
CA LEU A 82 -14.39 20.36 4.93
C LEU A 82 -15.21 21.50 4.29
N PRO A 83 -14.62 22.70 4.15
CA PRO A 83 -15.28 23.80 3.47
C PRO A 83 -15.45 23.41 1.99
N ASN A 84 -16.72 23.37 1.56
CA ASN A 84 -17.20 22.92 0.25
C ASN A 84 -17.31 21.40 0.07
N VAL A 85 -18.26 20.77 0.76
CA VAL A 85 -18.85 19.47 0.34
C VAL A 85 -20.39 19.54 0.28
N CYS A 86 -20.89 20.16 -0.79
CA CYS A 86 -21.74 19.60 -1.85
C CYS A 86 -21.91 20.68 -2.91
#